data_AF-A0A7X8CS87-F1
#
_entry.id   AF-A0A7X8CS87-F1
#
_cell.length_a   1.000
_cell.length_b   1.000
_cell.length_c   1.000
_cell.angle_alpha   90.00
_cell.angle_beta   90.00
_cell.angle_gamma   90.00
#
_symmetry.space_group_name_H-M   'P 1'
#
loop_
_entity.id
_entity.type
_entity.pdbx_description
1 polymer ?
#
loop_
_entity_poly.entity_id
_entity_poly.type
_entity_poly.pdbx_seq_one_letter_code
_entity_poly.pdbx_strand_id
1 'polypeptide(L)'
;MILNNSKSVINLKIARRAAIIIFLTYLVLVYAAGIIRFPVLGVDKTALTVLVSAIFVLVIIIPQILNYQYIYFSDEGDSIIFRYYSAGLFTGNKNSVEINKRSFSGFTVDKKFFGLVESITLYQRLREGIAKYPPIYLNALKRADKARIIKSLNSSAPIIKG
;
A
#
# COMPACT_ATOMS: atom_id res chain seq x y z
N MET A 1 0.46 10.67 -19.20
CA MET A 1 -0.31 10.54 -17.94
C MET A 1 0.66 10.20 -16.83
N ILE A 2 0.74 11.07 -15.84
CA ILE A 2 1.50 10.84 -14.62
C ILE A 2 0.53 10.64 -13.45
N LEU A 3 0.79 9.63 -12.63
CA LEU A 3 0.03 9.34 -11.41
C LEU A 3 0.99 9.02 -10.26
N ASN A 4 0.75 9.63 -9.10
CA ASN A 4 1.49 9.28 -7.89
C ASN A 4 0.58 9.23 -6.66
N ASN A 5 0.88 8.34 -5.72
CA ASN A 5 0.13 8.19 -4.46
C ASN A 5 0.89 8.72 -3.24
N SER A 6 1.76 9.71 -3.43
CA SER A 6 2.58 10.31 -2.37
C SER A 6 1.75 10.69 -1.15
N LYS A 7 0.61 11.35 -1.37
CA LYS A 7 -0.33 11.77 -0.31
C LYS A 7 -0.84 10.59 0.52
N SER A 8 -1.22 9.48 -0.11
CA SER A 8 -1.72 8.29 0.60
C SER A 8 -0.65 7.69 1.52
N VAL A 9 0.59 7.62 1.03
CA VAL A 9 1.73 7.09 1.78
C VAL A 9 2.13 8.02 2.93
N ILE A 10 2.11 9.33 2.71
CA ILE A 10 2.36 10.32 3.75
C ILE A 10 1.30 10.24 4.85
N ASN A 11 0.02 10.19 4.47
CA ASN A 11 -1.08 10.07 5.42
C ASN A 11 -1.00 8.78 6.25
N LEU A 12 -0.58 7.66 5.64
CA LEU A 12 -0.32 6.42 6.37
C LEU A 12 0.75 6.62 7.46
N LYS A 13 1.86 7.28 7.11
CA LYS A 13 2.95 7.57 8.06
C LYS A 13 2.49 8.50 9.19
N ILE A 14 1.69 9.51 8.88
CA ILE A 14 1.13 10.45 9.87
C ILE A 14 0.16 9.71 10.80
N ALA A 15 -0.78 8.93 10.26
CA ALA A 15 -1.75 8.17 11.05
C ALA A 15 -1.05 7.20 12.01
N ARG A 16 0.01 6.52 11.55
CA ARG A 16 0.84 5.66 12.40
C ARG A 16 1.49 6.43 13.56
N ARG A 17 2.11 7.59 13.26
CA ARG A 17 2.72 8.45 14.30
C ARG A 17 1.68 8.92 15.31
N ALA A 18 0.52 9.38 14.83
CA ALA A 18 -0.58 9.80 15.68
C ALA A 18 -1.07 8.65 16.57
N ALA A 19 -1.24 7.44 16.03
CA ALA A 19 -1.65 6.27 16.79
C ALA A 19 -0.67 5.92 17.92
N ILE A 20 0.65 5.98 17.66
CA ILE A 20 1.67 5.77 18.68
C ILE A 20 1.57 6.84 19.78
N ILE A 21 1.46 8.11 19.42
CA ILE A 21 1.35 9.22 20.38
C ILE A 21 0.08 9.07 21.23
N ILE A 22 -1.07 8.79 20.61
CA ILE A 22 -2.34 8.61 21.32
C ILE A 22 -2.25 7.43 22.28
N PHE A 23 -1.69 6.30 21.84
CA PHE A 23 -1.54 5.11 22.67
C PHE A 23 -0.62 5.34 23.87
N LEU A 24 0.52 5.99 23.66
CA LEU A 24 1.43 6.34 24.76
C LEU A 24 0.80 7.32 25.74
N THR A 25 0.13 8.36 25.25
CA THR A 25 -0.60 9.32 26.09
C THR A 25 -1.67 8.60 26.92
N TYR A 26 -2.43 7.68 26.31
CA TYR A 26 -3.39 6.85 27.03
C TYR A 26 -2.74 6.05 28.17
N LEU A 27 -1.62 5.36 27.91
CA LEU A 27 -0.91 4.59 28.93
C LEU A 27 -0.44 5.47 30.09
N VAL A 28 0.11 6.65 29.80
CA VAL A 28 0.54 7.61 30.83
C VAL A 28 -0.66 8.06 31.68
N LEU A 29 -1.78 8.43 31.07
CA LEU A 29 -2.97 8.89 31.80
C LEU A 29 -3.58 7.81 32.72
N VAL A 30 -3.59 6.56 32.25
CA VAL A 30 -4.22 5.42 32.94
C VAL A 30 -3.32 4.79 34.01
N TYR A 31 -2.01 4.68 33.75
CA TYR A 31 -1.09 3.93 34.61
C TYR A 31 -0.13 4.81 35.40
N ALA A 32 0.44 5.85 34.79
CA ALA A 32 1.44 6.69 35.46
C ALA A 32 0.79 7.82 36.27
N ALA A 33 -0.13 8.56 35.65
CA ALA A 33 -0.79 9.69 36.28
C ALA A 33 -2.01 9.28 37.11
N GLY A 34 -2.62 8.13 36.81
CA GLY A 34 -3.82 7.65 37.51
C GLY A 34 -5.01 8.62 37.45
N ILE A 35 -5.03 9.53 36.46
CA ILE A 35 -6.02 10.62 36.35
C ILE A 35 -7.41 10.05 36.03
N ILE A 36 -7.46 8.93 35.31
CA ILE A 36 -8.72 8.31 34.87
C ILE A 36 -9.29 7.45 36.00
N ARG A 37 -10.45 7.85 36.50
CA ARG A 37 -11.24 7.06 37.46
C ARG A 37 -12.02 5.98 36.71
N PHE A 38 -11.82 4.73 37.11
CA PHE A 38 -12.53 3.58 36.56
C PHE A 38 -13.72 3.20 37.46
N PRO A 39 -14.81 2.63 36.92
CA PRO A 39 -14.99 2.23 35.51
C PRO A 39 -15.33 3.40 34.57
N VAL A 40 -14.77 3.37 33.36
CA VAL A 40 -15.11 4.34 32.31
C VAL A 40 -16.11 3.68 31.38
N LEU A 41 -17.29 4.28 31.20
CA LEU A 41 -18.38 3.73 30.36
C LEU A 41 -18.79 2.30 30.76
N GLY A 42 -18.69 1.96 32.04
CA GLY A 42 -19.00 0.61 32.56
C GLY A 42 -17.94 -0.46 32.27
N VAL A 43 -16.79 -0.06 31.68
CA VAL A 43 -15.68 -0.96 31.38
C VAL A 43 -14.60 -0.82 32.45
N ASP A 44 -14.08 -1.94 32.92
CA ASP A 44 -12.97 -1.99 33.86
C ASP A 44 -11.65 -1.58 33.18
N LYS A 45 -10.66 -1.23 34.01
CA LYS A 45 -9.35 -0.79 33.55
C LYS A 45 -8.67 -1.79 32.61
N THR A 46 -8.78 -3.09 32.92
CA THR A 46 -8.11 -4.15 32.18
C THR A 46 -8.79 -4.35 30.84
N ALA A 47 -10.11 -4.48 30.78
CA ALA A 47 -10.83 -4.65 29.51
C ALA A 47 -10.63 -3.45 28.58
N LEU A 48 -10.67 -2.21 29.09
CA LEU A 48 -10.42 -1.03 28.27
C LEU A 48 -8.99 -1.03 27.71
N THR A 49 -8.01 -1.40 28.53
CA THR A 49 -6.60 -1.45 28.09
C THR A 49 -6.39 -2.52 27.02
N VAL A 50 -7.00 -3.70 27.19
CA VAL A 50 -6.95 -4.77 26.20
C VAL A 50 -7.57 -4.32 24.88
N LEU A 51 -8.74 -3.68 24.92
CA LEU A 51 -9.42 -3.18 23.73
C LEU A 51 -8.58 -2.13 22.98
N VAL A 52 -8.08 -1.11 23.69
CA VAL A 52 -7.26 -0.04 23.10
C VAL A 52 -5.96 -0.62 22.52
N SER A 53 -5.33 -1.56 23.22
CA SER A 53 -4.11 -2.23 22.76
C SER A 53 -4.37 -3.06 21.51
N ALA A 54 -5.49 -3.79 21.44
CA ALA A 54 -5.87 -4.55 20.26
C ALA A 54 -6.09 -3.63 19.05
N ILE A 55 -6.79 -2.50 19.23
CA ILE A 55 -6.99 -1.50 18.17
C ILE A 55 -5.64 -0.93 17.70
N PHE A 56 -4.76 -0.59 18.63
CA PHE A 56 -3.41 -0.09 18.30
C PHE A 56 -2.63 -1.10 17.46
N VAL A 57 -2.61 -2.38 17.87
CA VAL A 57 -1.95 -3.45 17.12
C VAL A 57 -2.53 -3.59 15.71
N LEU A 58 -3.85 -3.56 15.56
CA LEU A 58 -4.50 -3.62 14.25
C LEU A 58 -4.09 -2.45 13.34
N VAL A 59 -4.04 -1.22 13.87
CA VAL A 59 -3.60 -0.03 13.11
C VAL A 59 -2.15 -0.16 12.64
N ILE A 60 -1.27 -0.80 13.42
CA ILE A 60 0.12 -1.03 13.04
C ILE A 60 0.27 -2.15 12.00
N ILE A 61 -0.46 -3.26 12.17
CA ILE A 61 -0.30 -4.49 11.40
C ILE A 61 -1.04 -4.45 10.06
N ILE A 62 -2.27 -3.91 10.00
CA ILE A 62 -3.09 -3.91 8.77
C ILE A 62 -2.32 -3.36 7.54
N PRO A 63 -1.61 -2.21 7.62
CA PRO A 63 -0.86 -1.70 6.48
C PRO A 63 0.31 -2.60 6.04
N GLN A 64 0.84 -3.44 6.93
CA GLN A 64 1.86 -4.44 6.58
C GLN A 64 1.25 -5.61 5.81
N ILE A 65 0.12 -6.15 6.29
CA ILE A 65 -0.59 -7.26 5.62
C ILE A 65 -1.01 -6.83 4.21
N LEU A 66 -1.54 -5.62 4.09
CA LEU A 66 -1.99 -5.08 2.80
C LEU A 66 -0.85 -4.64 1.89
N ASN A 67 0.42 -4.77 2.29
CA ASN A 67 1.60 -4.41 1.48
C ASN A 67 1.46 -3.03 0.82
N TYR A 68 1.20 -1.99 1.61
CA TYR A 68 1.05 -0.64 1.07
C TYR A 68 2.37 -0.20 0.42
N GLN A 69 2.32 0.06 -0.88
CA GLN A 69 3.46 0.56 -1.65
C GLN A 69 3.21 1.97 -2.14
N TYR A 70 4.26 2.79 -2.11
CA TYR A 70 4.28 3.97 -2.95
C TYR A 70 4.37 3.54 -4.41
N ILE A 71 3.60 4.19 -5.26
CA ILE A 71 3.59 3.97 -6.70
C ILE A 71 3.63 5.34 -7.38
N TYR A 72 4.57 5.46 -8.31
CA TYR A 72 4.63 6.48 -9.33
C TYR A 72 4.53 5.79 -10.69
N PHE A 73 3.55 6.22 -11.48
CA PHE A 73 3.30 5.73 -12.83
C PHE A 73 3.43 6.89 -13.80
N SER A 74 4.14 6.67 -14.90
CA SER A 74 4.14 7.58 -16.06
C SER A 74 4.07 6.77 -17.35
N ASP A 75 3.14 7.12 -18.24
CA ASP A 75 3.06 6.58 -19.60
C ASP A 75 3.45 7.62 -20.67
N GLU A 76 4.16 8.68 -20.28
CA GLU A 76 4.55 9.76 -21.21
C GLU A 76 5.67 9.33 -22.16
N GLY A 77 5.55 9.74 -23.43
CA GLY A 77 6.49 9.42 -24.49
C GLY A 77 6.40 7.96 -24.97
N ASP A 78 7.55 7.37 -25.26
CA ASP A 78 7.69 6.01 -25.81
C ASP A 78 7.90 4.92 -24.75
N SER A 79 7.90 5.29 -23.47
CA SER A 79 8.19 4.40 -22.34
C SER A 79 7.08 4.40 -21.29
N ILE A 80 6.88 3.25 -20.65
CA ILE A 80 6.05 3.07 -19.46
C ILE A 80 7.00 2.97 -18.28
N ILE A 81 6.85 3.88 -17.31
CA ILE A 81 7.69 3.99 -16.12
C ILE A 81 6.85 3.69 -14.88
N PHE A 82 7.27 2.69 -14.12
CA PHE A 82 6.72 2.32 -12.82
C PHE A 82 7.80 2.42 -11.76
N ARG A 83 7.68 3.37 -10.83
CA ARG A 83 8.54 3.44 -9.65
C ARG A 83 7.74 3.07 -8.42
N TYR A 84 8.27 2.18 -7.60
CA TYR A 84 7.59 1.74 -6.40
C TYR A 84 8.55 1.44 -5.27
N TYR A 85 8.10 1.66 -4.03
CA TYR A 85 8.82 1.25 -2.82
C TYR A 85 7.82 0.86 -1.74
N SER A 86 8.22 -0.06 -0.86
CA SER A 86 7.38 -0.46 0.28
C SER A 86 7.25 0.70 1.26
N ALA A 87 6.02 1.06 1.59
CA ALA A 87 5.70 2.06 2.62
C ALA A 87 5.57 1.42 4.02
N GLY A 88 6.17 0.24 4.22
CA GLY A 88 6.10 -0.51 5.46
C GLY A 88 6.88 0.10 6.62
N LEU A 89 7.06 -0.67 7.70
CA LEU A 89 7.90 -0.26 8.84
C LEU A 89 9.34 0.05 8.42
N PHE A 90 9.84 -0.68 7.41
CA PHE A 90 11.15 -0.45 6.81
C PHE A 90 10.98 0.25 5.46
N THR A 91 11.87 1.21 5.17
CA THR A 91 11.97 1.80 3.83
C THR A 91 12.41 0.70 2.87
N GLY A 92 11.48 0.21 2.06
CA GLY A 92 11.80 -0.83 1.07
C GLY A 92 12.71 -0.31 -0.03
N ASN A 93 13.32 -1.24 -0.76
CA ASN A 93 14.10 -0.92 -1.95
C ASN A 93 13.28 -0.07 -2.94
N LYS A 94 13.90 0.99 -3.44
CA LYS A 94 13.32 1.84 -4.47
C LYS A 94 13.49 1.12 -5.81
N ASN A 95 12.42 0.52 -6.29
CA ASN A 95 12.41 -0.17 -7.57
C ASN A 95 11.89 0.75 -8.66
N SER A 96 12.48 0.66 -9.85
CA SER A 96 12.03 1.36 -11.05
C SER A 96 12.00 0.36 -12.19
N VAL A 97 10.84 0.19 -12.79
CA VAL A 97 10.62 -0.62 -13.99
C VAL A 97 10.33 0.35 -15.13
N GLU A 98 11.13 0.26 -16.18
CA GLU A 98 11.00 1.10 -17.37
C GLU A 98 10.95 0.19 -18.60
N ILE A 99 9.86 0.29 -19.35
CA ILE A 99 9.58 -0.58 -20.49
C ILE A 99 9.25 0.29 -21.70
N ASN A 100 9.94 0.10 -22.81
CA ASN A 100 9.55 0.74 -24.06
C ASN A 100 8.21 0.17 -24.56
N LYS A 101 7.26 1.03 -24.95
CA LYS A 101 5.92 0.64 -25.41
C LYS A 101 5.95 -0.36 -26.57
N ARG A 102 6.94 -0.26 -27.47
CA ARG A 102 7.11 -1.21 -28.59
C ARG A 102 7.49 -2.63 -28.13
N SER A 103 8.12 -2.73 -26.97
CA SER A 103 8.53 -4.00 -26.34
C SER A 103 7.55 -4.49 -25.28
N PHE A 104 6.51 -3.71 -24.95
CA PHE A 104 5.54 -4.06 -23.92
C PHE A 104 4.61 -5.16 -24.44
N SER A 105 4.65 -6.33 -23.81
CA SER A 105 3.92 -7.51 -24.29
C SER A 105 2.55 -7.70 -23.63
N GLY A 106 2.30 -7.03 -22.50
CA GLY A 106 1.06 -7.15 -21.74
C GLY A 106 1.28 -7.08 -20.23
N PHE A 107 0.20 -7.28 -19.48
CA PHE A 107 0.20 -7.28 -18.03
C PHE A 107 -0.85 -8.24 -17.47
N THR A 108 -0.61 -8.76 -16.25
CA THR A 108 -1.60 -9.51 -15.47
C THR A 108 -2.05 -8.70 -14.27
N VAL A 109 -3.27 -8.94 -13.82
CA VAL A 109 -3.81 -8.38 -12.57
C VAL A 109 -4.19 -9.52 -11.65
N ASP A 110 -3.44 -9.69 -10.57
CA ASP A 110 -3.64 -10.73 -9.59
C ASP A 110 -4.38 -10.18 -8.36
N LYS A 111 -5.35 -10.95 -7.86
CA LYS A 111 -6.13 -10.61 -6.67
C LYS A 111 -5.97 -11.68 -5.61
N LYS A 112 -5.59 -11.27 -4.40
CA LYS A 112 -5.44 -12.12 -3.20
C LYS A 112 -6.34 -11.58 -2.08
N PHE A 113 -6.61 -12.43 -1.08
CA PHE A 113 -7.46 -12.10 0.07
C PHE A 113 -8.80 -11.47 -0.36
N PHE A 114 -9.61 -12.17 -1.17
CA PHE A 114 -10.91 -11.65 -1.67
C PHE A 114 -10.83 -10.27 -2.38
N GLY A 115 -9.68 -9.93 -2.96
CA GLY A 115 -9.46 -8.65 -3.63
C GLY A 115 -9.01 -7.50 -2.72
N LEU A 116 -8.71 -7.78 -1.45
CA LEU A 116 -8.06 -6.80 -0.56
C LEU A 116 -6.62 -6.51 -0.99
N VAL A 117 -5.96 -7.49 -1.60
CA VAL A 117 -4.60 -7.36 -2.13
C VAL A 117 -4.63 -7.52 -3.63
N GLU A 118 -4.37 -6.45 -4.37
CA GLU A 118 -4.30 -6.44 -5.82
C GLU A 118 -2.86 -6.10 -6.26
N SER A 119 -2.34 -6.85 -7.22
CA SER A 119 -1.02 -6.61 -7.80
C SER A 119 -1.05 -6.66 -9.33
N ILE A 120 -0.16 -5.90 -9.95
CA ILE A 120 0.07 -5.95 -11.39
C ILE A 120 1.46 -6.53 -11.66
N THR A 121 1.52 -7.46 -12.61
CA THR A 121 2.80 -7.96 -13.14
C THR A 121 2.93 -7.50 -14.59
N LEU A 122 4.07 -6.89 -14.93
CA LEU A 122 4.35 -6.39 -16.28
C LEU A 122 5.19 -7.40 -17.08
N TYR A 123 4.93 -7.48 -18.38
CA TYR A 123 5.65 -8.36 -19.29
C TYR A 123 6.28 -7.57 -20.43
N GLN A 124 7.55 -7.86 -20.72
CA GLN A 124 8.30 -7.27 -21.83
C GLN A 124 8.78 -8.35 -22.79
N ARG A 125 8.63 -8.13 -24.09
CA ARG A 125 9.20 -8.98 -25.14
C ARG A 125 10.65 -8.60 -25.37
N LEU A 126 11.55 -9.56 -25.17
CA LEU A 126 12.96 -9.50 -25.49
C LEU A 126 13.27 -10.40 -26.70
N ARG A 127 14.49 -10.31 -27.24
CA ARG A 127 14.93 -11.14 -28.38
C ARG A 127 14.86 -12.64 -28.06
N GLU A 128 15.07 -13.02 -26.81
CA GLU A 128 15.17 -14.41 -26.35
C GLU A 128 13.89 -14.93 -25.65
N GLY A 129 12.83 -14.12 -25.54
CA GLY A 129 11.59 -14.54 -24.87
C GLY A 129 10.82 -13.40 -24.20
N ILE A 130 9.92 -13.74 -23.26
CA ILE A 130 9.12 -12.77 -22.49
C ILE A 130 9.70 -12.64 -21.08
N ALA A 131 10.19 -11.45 -20.74
CA ALA A 131 10.63 -11.12 -19.40
C ALA A 131 9.44 -10.74 -18.50
N LYS A 132 9.43 -11.29 -17.28
CA LYS A 132 8.44 -11.01 -16.25
C LYS A 132 9.03 -10.13 -15.16
N TYR A 133 8.42 -8.98 -14.90
CA TYR A 133 8.83 -8.11 -13.80
C TYR A 133 8.23 -8.54 -12.46
N PRO A 134 8.82 -8.13 -11.33
CA PRO A 134 8.25 -8.36 -10.01
C PRO A 134 6.83 -7.75 -9.89
N PRO A 135 5.94 -8.37 -9.10
CA PRO A 135 4.59 -7.88 -8.91
C PRO A 135 4.58 -6.55 -8.14
N ILE A 136 3.81 -5.59 -8.64
CA ILE A 136 3.65 -4.25 -8.08
C ILE A 136 2.29 -4.19 -7.38
N TYR A 137 2.27 -3.94 -6.06
CA TYR A 137 1.05 -3.97 -5.25
C TYR A 137 0.33 -2.64 -5.26
N LEU A 138 -0.92 -2.62 -5.73
CA LEU A 138 -1.69 -1.40 -5.95
C LEU A 138 -2.50 -0.95 -4.72
N ASN A 139 -2.37 -1.59 -3.56
CA ASN A 139 -3.34 -1.44 -2.45
C ASN A 139 -3.41 -0.03 -1.84
N ALA A 140 -2.33 0.74 -1.96
CA ALA A 140 -2.30 2.13 -1.52
C ALA A 140 -2.92 3.13 -2.52
N LEU A 141 -3.33 2.67 -3.71
CA LEU A 141 -4.02 3.48 -4.72
C LEU A 141 -5.53 3.44 -4.53
N LYS A 142 -6.19 4.57 -4.82
CA LYS A 142 -7.66 4.62 -4.87
C LYS A 142 -8.16 3.79 -6.05
N ARG A 143 -9.39 3.26 -5.95
CA ARG A 143 -10.03 2.48 -7.03
C ARG A 143 -10.02 3.21 -8.39
N ALA A 144 -10.27 4.52 -8.39
CA ALA A 144 -10.21 5.33 -9.60
C ALA A 144 -8.80 5.38 -10.23
N ASP A 145 -7.76 5.51 -9.41
CA ASP A 145 -6.36 5.56 -9.86
C ASP A 145 -5.93 4.21 -10.43
N LYS A 146 -6.30 3.11 -9.77
CA LYS A 146 -6.10 1.75 -10.27
C LYS A 146 -6.74 1.55 -11.65
N ALA A 147 -8.00 1.97 -11.81
CA ALA A 147 -8.71 1.86 -13.07
C ALA A 147 -8.05 2.69 -14.18
N ARG A 148 -7.53 3.90 -13.87
CA ARG A 148 -6.78 4.74 -14.82
C ARG A 148 -5.49 4.07 -15.28
N ILE A 149 -4.72 3.48 -14.36
CA ILE A 149 -3.50 2.72 -14.68
C ILE A 149 -3.84 1.55 -15.60
N ILE A 150 -4.81 0.72 -15.22
CA ILE A 150 -5.22 -0.45 -16.01
C ILE A 150 -5.69 -0.02 -17.41
N LYS A 151 -6.47 1.06 -17.51
CA LYS A 151 -6.93 1.61 -18.79
C LYS A 151 -5.76 2.09 -19.67
N SER A 152 -4.79 2.79 -19.10
CA SER A 152 -3.59 3.25 -19.81
C SER A 152 -2.76 2.06 -20.32
N LEU A 153 -2.52 1.06 -19.47
CA LEU A 153 -1.79 -0.15 -19.86
C LEU A 153 -2.52 -0.93 -20.95
N ASN A 154 -3.84 -1.08 -20.84
CA ASN A 154 -4.66 -1.79 -21.83
C ASN A 154 -4.71 -1.08 -23.19
N SER A 155 -4.47 0.24 -23.22
CA SER A 155 -4.31 0.98 -24.48
C SER A 155 -2.98 0.66 -25.19
N SER A 156 -2.00 0.12 -24.47
CA SER A 156 -0.66 -0.16 -25.02
C SER A 156 -0.44 -1.65 -25.31
N ALA A 157 -1.00 -2.55 -24.50
CA ALA A 157 -0.94 -3.99 -24.72
C ALA A 157 -2.10 -4.69 -24.00
N PRO A 158 -2.51 -5.91 -24.43
CA PRO A 158 -3.65 -6.60 -23.84
C PRO A 158 -3.36 -7.11 -22.42
N ILE A 159 -4.44 -7.31 -21.66
CA ILE A 159 -4.41 -8.06 -20.40
C ILE A 159 -4.16 -9.54 -20.72
N ILE A 160 -3.10 -10.09 -20.14
CA ILE A 160 -2.83 -11.52 -20.17
C ILE A 160 -3.56 -12.12 -18.98
N LYS A 161 -4.39 -13.15 -19.20
CA LYS A 161 -4.94 -13.93 -18.08
C LYS A 161 -3.83 -14.82 -17.56
N GLY A 162 -3.43 -14.58 -16.31
CA GLY A 162 -2.50 -15.43 -15.56
C GLY A 162 -3.18 -16.73 -15.12
#